data_AF-A0A261Y4L9-F1
#
_entry.id   AF-A0A261Y4L9-F1
#
_cell.length_a   1.000
_cell.length_b   1.000
_cell.length_c   1.000
_cell.angle_alpha   90.00
_cell.angle_beta   90.00
_cell.angle_gamma   90.00
#
_symmetry.space_group_name_H-M   'P 1'
#
loop_
_entity.id
_entity.type
_entity.pdbx_description
1 polymer ?
#
loop_
_entity_poly.entity_id
_entity_poly.type
_entity_poly.pdbx_seq_one_letter_code
_entity_poly.pdbx_strand_id
1 'polypeptide(L)'
;MAEPMDVSEDFVSSRSAEEIKGEANTQYKAGNYKEAASLYGKAIDTDPKNATYYVNRAAALIMLKKYKEASDDCRIATELDPSNSKAFARAGKCHLNMGNISESLRNYQHAIELDARNAQVQREYQQASQVATYIQQGNIYLENHQFSLAQNSFERAIGMCDADNVPLQWQISKVDCLLGQKNYSEAGRLANELMRTYPSDPDAIYARARVLYMQGENQKAVAHCQEALRCDPDYTKARTLLKQARSLEAKKNEGNEAFKAGRYTEAHALYTEALAIDPDNFGTNAKLYSNRATVLAKLGRDAEAIQDCDRALELDPSFTKVHIRRAGCYMKTEQYEEAVRDYKTALENDPRNRELRQQLQEAELEHKKSLRKDYYKILEISKDASDSEIKKAYRKLALQNHPDKNPDDPKAEARFKEIGEAYAVLSDPQKKARFDSGADLDGMGAADMNDIFAQFFGGGGMGGMNGMGGMHGMNGMGGMGGMGGGFPGGGFPGSGFSGQSRRGQPQGYTFHFG
;
A
#
# COMPACT_ATOMS: atom_id res chain seq x y z
N MET A 1 73.30 37.39 60.81
CA MET A 1 72.76 36.20 61.51
C MET A 1 71.31 36.08 61.07
N ALA A 2 71.04 35.02 60.30
CA ALA A 2 69.74 34.43 59.93
C ALA A 2 68.51 35.33 59.70
N GLU A 3 68.09 35.43 58.43
CA GLU A 3 66.66 35.43 58.08
C GLU A 3 66.21 33.95 57.92
N PRO A 4 65.03 33.54 58.41
CA PRO A 4 64.53 32.19 58.21
C PRO A 4 63.88 32.05 56.82
N MET A 5 64.22 30.94 56.16
CA MET A 5 63.67 30.46 54.89
C MET A 5 62.15 30.33 54.93
N ASP A 6 61.52 30.90 53.90
CA ASP A 6 60.18 30.55 53.47
C ASP A 6 60.23 29.18 52.78
N VAL A 7 59.55 28.19 53.37
CA VAL A 7 59.39 26.84 52.81
C VAL A 7 57.89 26.55 52.77
N SER A 8 57.29 26.71 51.61
CA SER A 8 56.34 25.74 51.06
C SER A 8 55.96 26.14 49.63
N GLU A 9 56.79 25.72 48.67
CA GLU A 9 56.32 25.53 47.29
C GLU A 9 55.30 24.38 47.28
N ASP A 10 54.12 24.66 46.76
CA ASP A 10 53.09 23.68 46.40
C ASP A 10 53.65 22.65 45.41
N PHE A 11 54.18 21.53 45.92
CA PHE A 11 54.51 20.36 45.12
C PHE A 11 53.23 19.59 44.79
N VAL A 12 52.41 20.13 43.88
CA VAL A 12 51.36 19.35 43.21
C VAL A 12 52.08 18.34 42.33
N SER A 13 52.21 17.11 42.82
CA SER A 13 52.73 15.97 42.05
C SER A 13 51.92 15.82 40.75
N SER A 14 52.47 16.32 39.64
CA SER A 14 51.88 16.15 38.32
C SER A 14 52.05 14.69 37.93
N ARG A 15 50.96 13.92 37.93
CA ARG A 15 50.95 12.52 37.47
C ARG A 15 51.58 12.42 36.08
N SER A 16 52.42 11.44 35.85
CA SER A 16 53.02 11.20 34.54
C SER A 16 51.97 10.71 33.54
N ALA A 17 52.17 11.01 32.24
CA ALA A 17 51.26 10.55 31.18
C ALA A 17 51.09 9.02 31.17
N GLU A 18 52.13 8.28 31.57
CA GLU A 18 52.13 6.82 31.62
C GLU A 18 51.29 6.26 32.78
N GLU A 19 51.32 6.89 33.95
CA GLU A 19 50.44 6.55 35.08
C GLU A 19 48.98 6.83 34.74
N ILE A 20 48.71 7.98 34.11
CA ILE A 20 47.36 8.35 33.65
C ILE A 20 46.85 7.33 32.63
N LYS A 21 47.69 6.91 31.67
CA LYS A 21 47.36 5.82 30.74
C LYS A 21 47.10 4.50 31.47
N GLY A 22 47.89 4.17 32.49
CA GLY A 22 47.69 2.97 33.32
C GLY A 22 46.31 2.95 34.00
N GLU A 23 45.90 4.08 34.57
CA GLU A 23 44.57 4.28 35.13
C GLU A 23 43.47 4.18 34.05
N ALA A 24 43.68 4.83 32.90
CA ALA A 24 42.76 4.76 31.76
C ALA A 24 42.54 3.32 31.25
N ASN A 25 43.62 2.53 31.17
CA ASN A 25 43.56 1.11 30.81
C ASN A 25 42.75 0.31 31.84
N THR A 26 42.85 0.65 33.12
CA THR A 26 42.09 0.00 34.20
C THR A 26 40.60 0.31 34.06
N GLN A 27 40.25 1.58 33.84
CA GLN A 27 38.87 1.98 33.58
C GLN A 27 38.31 1.35 32.30
N TYR A 28 39.11 1.25 31.24
CA TYR A 28 38.72 0.61 29.99
C TYR A 28 38.38 -0.87 30.21
N LYS A 29 39.23 -1.61 30.95
CA LYS A 29 38.99 -3.01 31.30
C LYS A 29 37.77 -3.19 32.21
N ALA A 30 37.47 -2.21 33.05
CA ALA A 30 36.29 -2.18 33.88
C ALA A 30 34.98 -1.84 33.12
N GLY A 31 35.06 -1.54 31.82
CA GLY A 31 33.91 -1.13 31.01
C GLY A 31 33.52 0.35 31.16
N ASN A 32 34.27 1.13 31.94
CA ASN A 32 34.05 2.55 32.18
C ASN A 32 34.64 3.38 31.03
N TYR A 33 34.12 3.19 29.81
CA TYR A 33 34.71 3.76 28.59
C TYR A 33 34.72 5.28 28.56
N LYS A 34 33.72 5.94 29.15
CA LYS A 34 33.66 7.41 29.25
C LYS A 34 34.81 7.96 30.10
N GLU A 35 35.05 7.33 31.25
CA GLU A 35 36.16 7.72 32.14
C GLU A 35 37.51 7.39 31.50
N ALA A 36 37.63 6.20 30.90
CA ALA A 36 38.84 5.82 30.16
C ALA A 36 39.18 6.83 29.04
N ALA A 37 38.19 7.26 28.25
CA ALA A 37 38.40 8.25 27.19
C ALA A 37 38.86 9.61 27.77
N SER A 38 38.29 10.04 28.91
CA SER A 38 38.73 11.26 29.59
C SER A 38 40.17 11.16 30.09
N LEU A 39 40.54 10.06 30.72
CA LEU A 39 41.90 9.83 31.21
C LEU A 39 42.92 9.73 30.07
N TYR A 40 42.60 9.05 28.96
CA TYR A 40 43.47 9.10 27.77
C TYR A 40 43.60 10.51 27.20
N GLY A 41 42.53 11.33 27.27
CA GLY A 41 42.61 12.75 26.93
C GLY A 41 43.64 13.49 27.79
N LYS A 42 43.61 13.30 29.11
CA LYS A 42 44.61 13.89 30.01
C LYS A 42 46.04 13.40 29.72
N ALA A 43 46.19 12.13 29.34
CA ALA A 43 47.50 11.59 28.93
C ALA A 43 48.00 12.26 27.64
N ILE A 44 47.11 12.52 26.67
CA ILE A 44 47.41 13.27 25.44
C ILE A 44 47.79 14.72 25.77
N ASP A 45 47.09 15.38 26.68
CA ASP A 45 47.41 16.76 27.08
C ASP A 45 48.80 16.85 27.73
N THR A 46 49.23 15.78 28.41
CA THR A 46 50.54 15.70 29.07
C THR A 46 51.67 15.36 28.09
N ASP A 47 51.43 14.47 27.12
CA ASP A 47 52.37 14.14 26.05
C ASP A 47 51.64 13.92 24.72
N PRO A 48 51.49 14.99 23.90
CA PRO A 48 50.66 14.97 22.70
C PRO A 48 51.33 14.29 21.50
N LYS A 49 52.61 13.91 21.60
CA LYS A 49 53.37 13.27 20.51
C LYS A 49 53.32 11.74 20.54
N ASN A 50 52.72 11.17 21.58
CA ASN A 50 52.63 9.73 21.72
C ASN A 50 51.39 9.16 21.03
N ALA A 51 51.59 8.51 19.87
CA ALA A 51 50.52 7.89 19.09
C ALA A 51 49.68 6.88 19.89
N THR A 52 50.25 6.19 20.88
CA THR A 52 49.56 5.15 21.66
C THR A 52 48.37 5.70 22.44
N TYR A 53 48.46 6.94 22.95
CA TYR A 53 47.37 7.52 23.74
C TYR A 53 46.15 7.81 22.86
N TYR A 54 46.35 8.35 21.66
CA TYR A 54 45.28 8.53 20.67
C TYR A 54 44.68 7.20 20.23
N VAL A 55 45.52 6.20 19.93
CA VAL A 55 45.06 4.86 19.56
C VAL A 55 44.17 4.28 20.68
N ASN A 56 44.58 4.38 21.94
CA ASN A 56 43.80 3.86 23.07
C ASN A 56 42.53 4.67 23.36
N ARG A 57 42.57 6.00 23.20
CA ARG A 57 41.37 6.84 23.29
C ARG A 57 40.37 6.50 22.20
N ALA A 58 40.83 6.30 20.96
CA ALA A 58 40.00 5.84 19.85
C ALA A 58 39.30 4.51 20.17
N ALA A 59 39.96 3.58 20.86
CA ALA A 59 39.31 2.33 21.30
C ALA A 59 38.16 2.59 22.28
N ALA A 60 38.37 3.46 23.28
CA ALA A 60 37.32 3.84 24.23
C ALA A 60 36.16 4.55 23.52
N LEU A 61 36.46 5.44 22.57
CA LEU A 61 35.47 6.15 21.76
C LEU A 61 34.67 5.20 20.85
N ILE A 62 35.29 4.18 20.26
CA ILE A 62 34.60 3.13 19.49
C ILE A 62 33.59 2.38 20.38
N MET A 63 33.96 2.06 21.62
CA MET A 63 33.03 1.40 22.56
C MET A 63 31.86 2.31 22.95
N LEU A 64 32.07 3.64 22.90
CA LEU A 64 31.03 4.65 23.09
C LEU A 64 30.27 5.00 21.80
N LYS A 65 30.52 4.28 20.69
CA LYS A 65 29.94 4.52 19.35
C LYS A 65 30.25 5.89 18.75
N LYS A 66 31.30 6.54 19.27
CA LYS A 66 31.75 7.86 18.83
C LYS A 66 32.74 7.75 17.68
N TYR A 67 32.26 7.21 16.55
CA TYR A 67 33.12 6.83 15.43
C TYR A 67 33.84 8.00 14.78
N LYS A 68 33.22 9.18 14.71
CA LYS A 68 33.85 10.37 14.14
C LYS A 68 35.05 10.82 14.97
N GLU A 69 34.85 11.02 16.28
CA GLU A 69 35.91 11.38 17.23
C GLU A 69 37.04 10.32 17.24
N ALA A 70 36.67 9.02 17.23
CA ALA A 70 37.64 7.94 17.15
C ALA A 70 38.45 7.93 15.84
N SER A 71 37.82 8.26 14.71
CA SER A 71 38.51 8.35 13.42
C SER A 71 39.52 9.50 13.38
N ASP A 72 39.20 10.63 14.02
CA ASP A 72 40.09 11.79 14.11
C ASP A 72 41.33 11.44 14.97
N ASP A 73 41.14 10.72 16.08
CA ASP A 73 42.24 10.18 16.89
C ASP A 73 43.11 9.18 16.11
N CYS A 74 42.48 8.30 15.32
CA CYS A 74 43.23 7.35 14.49
C CYS A 74 44.07 8.07 13.43
N ARG A 75 43.54 9.13 12.81
CA ARG A 75 44.28 9.95 11.84
C ARG A 75 45.53 10.56 12.48
N ILE A 76 45.39 11.20 13.64
CA ILE A 76 46.52 11.78 14.37
C ILE A 76 47.55 10.68 14.73
N ALA A 77 47.08 9.53 15.22
CA ALA A 77 47.96 8.42 15.53
C ALA A 77 48.76 7.92 14.32
N THR A 78 48.14 7.82 13.13
CA THR A 78 48.83 7.41 11.90
C THR A 78 49.79 8.47 11.36
N GLU A 79 49.55 9.75 11.64
CA GLU A 79 50.48 10.84 11.33
C GLU A 79 51.72 10.81 12.24
N LEU A 80 51.53 10.50 13.52
CA LEU A 80 52.61 10.37 14.52
C LEU A 80 53.41 9.06 14.36
N ASP A 81 52.74 7.97 14.01
CA ASP A 81 53.33 6.64 13.81
C ASP A 81 52.68 5.94 12.60
N PRO A 82 53.25 6.11 11.39
CA PRO A 82 52.76 5.46 10.17
C PRO A 82 52.90 3.92 10.18
N SER A 83 53.62 3.33 11.14
CA SER A 83 53.77 1.88 11.28
C SER A 83 52.69 1.25 12.17
N ASN A 84 51.80 2.05 12.73
CA ASN A 84 50.79 1.61 13.69
C ASN A 84 49.61 0.87 13.03
N SER A 85 49.75 -0.43 12.79
CA SER A 85 48.68 -1.28 12.21
C SER A 85 47.35 -1.16 12.98
N LYS A 86 47.38 -1.01 14.32
CA LYS A 86 46.16 -0.90 15.14
C LYS A 86 45.40 0.41 14.88
N ALA A 87 46.11 1.51 14.62
CA ALA A 87 45.49 2.79 14.29
C ALA A 87 44.70 2.68 12.97
N PHE A 88 45.30 2.11 11.94
CA PHE A 88 44.65 1.86 10.66
C PHE A 88 43.45 0.89 10.79
N ALA A 89 43.58 -0.21 11.52
CA ALA A 89 42.46 -1.14 11.73
C ALA A 89 41.27 -0.46 12.43
N ARG A 90 41.53 0.38 13.44
CA ARG A 90 40.50 1.15 14.14
C ARG A 90 39.87 2.22 13.25
N ALA A 91 40.67 2.90 12.42
CA ALA A 91 40.16 3.82 11.41
C ALA A 91 39.22 3.11 10.43
N GLY A 92 39.61 1.93 9.93
CA GLY A 92 38.78 1.08 9.08
C GLY A 92 37.41 0.81 9.69
N LYS A 93 37.38 0.36 10.95
CA LYS A 93 36.14 0.12 11.71
C LYS A 93 35.29 1.38 11.85
N CYS A 94 35.90 2.52 12.15
CA CYS A 94 35.17 3.78 12.29
C CYS A 94 34.56 4.20 10.95
N HIS A 95 35.32 4.15 9.86
CA HIS A 95 34.84 4.50 8.54
C HIS A 95 33.69 3.59 8.07
N LEU A 96 33.74 2.28 8.36
CA LEU A 96 32.65 1.36 8.03
C LEU A 96 31.34 1.78 8.71
N ASN A 97 31.38 2.03 10.01
CA ASN A 97 30.19 2.42 10.79
C ASN A 97 29.71 3.84 10.50
N MET A 98 30.55 4.69 9.90
CA MET A 98 30.14 5.98 9.33
C MET A 98 29.60 5.87 7.89
N GLY A 99 29.62 4.68 7.28
CA GLY A 99 29.18 4.46 5.89
C GLY A 99 30.24 4.80 4.82
N ASN A 100 31.46 5.16 5.24
CA ASN A 100 32.58 5.50 4.35
C ASN A 100 33.31 4.22 3.90
N ILE A 101 32.64 3.40 3.10
CA ILE A 101 33.09 2.04 2.73
C ILE A 101 34.47 2.05 2.07
N SER A 102 34.72 2.96 1.12
CA SER A 102 35.99 3.03 0.39
C SER A 102 37.17 3.35 1.33
N GLU A 103 37.00 4.31 2.24
CA GLU A 103 38.02 4.65 3.24
C GLU A 103 38.19 3.51 4.25
N SER A 104 37.11 2.83 4.62
CA SER A 104 37.17 1.64 5.48
C SER A 104 38.08 0.57 4.88
N LEU A 105 37.82 0.19 3.62
CA LEU A 105 38.60 -0.84 2.93
C LEU A 105 40.07 -0.44 2.78
N ARG A 106 40.36 0.82 2.44
CA ARG A 106 41.74 1.33 2.31
C ARG A 106 42.50 1.23 3.63
N ASN A 107 41.89 1.65 4.74
CA ASN A 107 42.52 1.59 6.06
C ASN A 107 42.76 0.14 6.51
N TYR A 108 41.81 -0.76 6.29
CA TYR A 108 42.00 -2.17 6.60
C TYR A 108 43.10 -2.81 5.74
N GLN A 109 43.18 -2.48 4.45
CA GLN A 109 44.22 -2.95 3.56
C GLN A 109 45.62 -2.52 4.04
N HIS A 110 45.80 -1.25 4.42
CA HIS A 110 47.05 -0.78 5.02
C HIS A 110 47.38 -1.46 6.35
N ALA A 111 46.38 -1.70 7.21
CA ALA A 111 46.60 -2.43 8.45
C ALA A 111 47.12 -3.86 8.21
N ILE A 112 46.63 -4.54 7.16
CA ILE A 112 47.06 -5.87 6.74
C ILE A 112 48.48 -5.84 6.14
N GLU A 113 48.82 -4.80 5.38
CA GLU A 113 50.18 -4.62 4.85
C GLU A 113 51.22 -4.47 5.97
N LEU A 114 50.86 -3.78 7.05
CA LEU A 114 51.72 -3.61 8.23
C LEU A 114 51.79 -4.85 9.12
N ASP A 115 50.69 -5.60 9.27
CA ASP A 115 50.64 -6.84 10.06
C ASP A 115 49.74 -7.90 9.41
N ALA A 116 50.31 -8.63 8.46
CA ALA A 116 49.61 -9.65 7.70
C ALA A 116 49.16 -10.86 8.56
N ARG A 117 49.70 -11.05 9.77
CA ARG A 117 49.35 -12.20 10.63
C ARG A 117 48.16 -11.91 11.53
N ASN A 118 47.66 -10.68 11.54
CA ASN A 118 46.54 -10.29 12.37
C ASN A 118 45.21 -10.84 11.83
N ALA A 119 44.84 -12.04 12.28
CA ALA A 119 43.61 -12.71 11.88
C ALA A 119 42.33 -11.90 12.20
N GLN A 120 42.36 -11.02 13.22
CA GLN A 120 41.21 -10.17 13.53
C GLN A 120 41.01 -9.10 12.46
N VAL A 121 42.07 -8.41 12.05
CA VAL A 121 42.02 -7.39 10.99
C VAL A 121 41.59 -8.00 9.65
N GLN A 122 42.07 -9.20 9.32
CA GLN A 122 41.63 -9.91 8.12
C GLN A 122 40.12 -10.22 8.13
N ARG A 123 39.57 -10.68 9.26
CA ARG A 123 38.13 -10.93 9.40
C ARG A 123 37.32 -9.64 9.25
N GLU A 124 37.76 -8.56 9.88
CA GLU A 124 37.10 -7.26 9.78
C GLU A 124 37.15 -6.68 8.35
N TYR A 125 38.26 -6.87 7.64
CA TYR A 125 38.36 -6.52 6.22
C TYR A 125 37.40 -7.32 5.34
N GLN A 126 37.29 -8.64 5.56
CA GLN A 126 36.35 -9.50 4.85
C GLN A 126 34.90 -9.07 5.11
N GLN A 127 34.57 -8.73 6.36
CA GLN A 127 33.27 -8.19 6.73
C GLN A 127 32.98 -6.86 6.02
N ALA A 128 33.92 -5.91 6.04
CA ALA A 128 33.78 -4.65 5.33
C ALA A 128 33.60 -4.84 3.81
N SER A 129 34.30 -5.82 3.22
CA SER A 129 34.20 -6.16 1.79
C SER A 129 32.83 -6.76 1.44
N GLN A 130 32.26 -7.60 2.32
CA GLN A 130 30.91 -8.13 2.16
C GLN A 130 29.86 -7.02 2.28
N VAL A 131 30.00 -6.11 3.25
CA VAL A 131 29.14 -4.91 3.36
C VAL A 131 29.19 -4.09 2.08
N ALA A 132 30.40 -3.83 1.54
CA ALA A 132 30.57 -3.12 0.27
C ALA A 132 29.81 -3.79 -0.88
N THR A 133 29.90 -5.12 -0.97
CA THR A 133 29.22 -5.92 -1.98
C THR A 133 27.70 -5.81 -1.85
N TYR A 134 27.16 -5.92 -0.64
CA TYR A 134 25.73 -5.80 -0.41
C TYR A 134 25.20 -4.40 -0.69
N ILE A 135 25.93 -3.34 -0.33
CA ILE A 135 25.55 -1.97 -0.67
C ILE A 135 25.54 -1.76 -2.19
N GLN A 136 26.56 -2.26 -2.89
CA GLN A 136 26.61 -2.20 -4.36
C GLN A 136 25.45 -2.95 -5.01
N GLN A 137 25.16 -4.18 -4.55
CA GLN A 137 24.02 -4.96 -5.03
C GLN A 137 22.69 -4.25 -4.74
N GLY A 138 22.54 -3.70 -3.54
CA GLY A 138 21.36 -2.93 -3.15
C GLY A 138 21.10 -1.77 -4.09
N ASN A 139 22.14 -1.01 -4.43
CA ASN A 139 22.04 0.11 -5.39
C ASN A 139 21.66 -0.38 -6.80
N ILE A 140 22.30 -1.43 -7.30
CA ILE A 140 21.99 -2.02 -8.62
C ILE A 140 20.52 -2.50 -8.66
N TYR A 141 20.06 -3.17 -7.61
CA TYR A 141 18.66 -3.62 -7.54
C TYR A 141 17.68 -2.45 -7.47
N LEU A 142 18.03 -1.38 -6.75
CA LEU A 142 17.22 -0.17 -6.64
C LEU A 142 17.08 0.52 -8.00
N GLU A 143 18.18 0.66 -8.76
CA GLU A 143 18.19 1.21 -10.12
C GLU A 143 17.37 0.39 -11.10
N ASN A 144 17.35 -0.94 -10.93
CA ASN A 144 16.56 -1.85 -11.76
C ASN A 144 15.11 -2.03 -11.26
N HIS A 145 14.64 -1.20 -10.32
CA HIS A 145 13.30 -1.27 -9.71
C HIS A 145 12.99 -2.62 -9.03
N GLN A 146 14.01 -3.38 -8.63
CA GLN A 146 13.89 -4.64 -7.90
C GLN A 146 13.91 -4.38 -6.38
N PHE A 147 12.90 -3.64 -5.90
CA PHE A 147 12.91 -3.02 -4.57
C PHE A 147 13.01 -4.02 -3.39
N SER A 148 12.42 -5.21 -3.51
CA SER A 148 12.50 -6.23 -2.44
C SER A 148 13.91 -6.84 -2.33
N LEU A 149 14.59 -7.06 -3.47
CA LEU A 149 15.98 -7.52 -3.48
C LEU A 149 16.92 -6.42 -2.98
N ALA A 150 16.69 -5.18 -3.38
CA ALA A 150 17.43 -4.02 -2.89
C ALA A 150 17.33 -3.91 -1.36
N GLN A 151 16.11 -3.98 -0.82
CA GLN A 151 15.88 -3.95 0.62
C GLN A 151 16.63 -5.08 1.34
N ASN A 152 16.55 -6.32 0.83
CA ASN A 152 17.25 -7.44 1.44
C ASN A 152 18.78 -7.23 1.47
N SER A 153 19.36 -6.71 0.40
CA SER A 153 20.78 -6.39 0.33
C SER A 153 21.17 -5.32 1.36
N PHE A 154 20.42 -4.22 1.45
CA PHE A 154 20.69 -3.19 2.47
C PHE A 154 20.53 -3.72 3.89
N GLU A 155 19.53 -4.55 4.16
CA GLU A 155 19.34 -5.19 5.47
C GLU A 155 20.49 -6.12 5.86
N ARG A 156 21.03 -6.89 4.90
CA ARG A 156 22.24 -7.69 5.13
C ARG A 156 23.46 -6.82 5.45
N ALA A 157 23.67 -5.75 4.70
CA ALA A 157 24.76 -4.80 4.98
C ALA A 157 24.65 -4.19 6.39
N ILE A 158 23.44 -3.75 6.77
CA ILE A 158 23.15 -3.16 8.08
C ILE A 158 23.35 -4.18 9.20
N GLY A 159 22.90 -5.42 9.02
CA GLY A 159 23.05 -6.50 10.01
C GLY A 159 24.51 -6.89 10.31
N MET A 160 25.45 -6.45 9.46
CA MET A 160 26.88 -6.63 9.65
C MET A 160 27.57 -5.40 10.26
N CYS A 161 26.83 -4.33 10.57
CA CYS A 161 27.37 -3.11 11.16
C CYS A 161 26.79 -2.90 12.57
N ASP A 162 27.21 -1.81 13.21
CA ASP A 162 26.63 -1.42 14.48
C ASP A 162 25.14 -1.03 14.35
N ALA A 163 24.27 -1.78 15.04
CA ALA A 163 22.82 -1.56 15.00
C ALA A 163 22.41 -0.20 15.56
N ASP A 164 23.18 0.35 16.50
CA ASP A 164 22.89 1.64 17.13
C ASP A 164 23.39 2.83 16.28
N ASN A 165 24.20 2.57 15.24
CA ASN A 165 24.81 3.60 14.41
C ASN A 165 24.75 3.22 12.93
N VAL A 166 23.54 3.13 12.40
CA VAL A 166 23.32 2.86 10.98
C VAL A 166 23.53 4.13 10.15
N PRO A 167 24.38 4.12 9.11
CA PRO A 167 24.60 5.28 8.25
C PRO A 167 23.30 5.84 7.66
N LEU A 168 23.11 7.16 7.74
CA LEU A 168 21.89 7.84 7.26
C LEU A 168 21.56 7.46 5.81
N GLN A 169 22.55 7.46 4.92
CA GLN A 169 22.32 7.16 3.50
C GLN A 169 21.77 5.75 3.28
N TRP A 170 22.17 4.76 4.09
CA TRP A 170 21.62 3.40 3.97
C TRP A 170 20.18 3.32 4.47
N GLN A 171 19.85 4.09 5.50
CA GLN A 171 18.46 4.20 5.97
C GLN A 171 17.57 4.91 4.94
N ILE A 172 18.10 5.92 4.23
CA ILE A 172 17.41 6.56 3.11
C ILE A 172 17.21 5.58 1.96
N SER A 173 18.20 4.74 1.62
CA SER A 173 18.00 3.67 0.63
C SER A 173 16.89 2.71 1.02
N LYS A 174 16.69 2.43 2.32
CA LYS A 174 15.52 1.67 2.79
C LYS A 174 14.21 2.41 2.56
N VAL A 175 14.15 3.72 2.81
CA VAL A 175 12.97 4.54 2.48
C VAL A 175 12.66 4.41 0.98
N ASP A 176 13.68 4.46 0.13
CA ASP A 176 13.53 4.36 -1.33
C ASP A 176 12.99 3.00 -1.77
N CYS A 177 13.47 1.93 -1.16
CA CYS A 177 12.94 0.58 -1.38
C CYS A 177 11.46 0.50 -0.97
N LEU A 178 11.10 1.03 0.20
CA LEU A 178 9.72 1.02 0.69
C LEU A 178 8.78 1.84 -0.20
N LEU A 179 9.24 2.99 -0.71
CA LEU A 179 8.49 3.80 -1.67
C LEU A 179 8.25 3.04 -2.98
N GLY A 180 9.27 2.37 -3.52
CA GLY A 180 9.13 1.56 -4.72
C GLY A 180 8.16 0.37 -4.55
N GLN A 181 8.12 -0.21 -3.35
CA GLN A 181 7.14 -1.25 -2.98
C GLN A 181 5.74 -0.69 -2.69
N LYS A 182 5.53 0.63 -2.80
CA LYS A 182 4.29 1.34 -2.43
C LYS A 182 3.90 1.17 -0.96
N ASN A 183 4.85 0.84 -0.09
CA ASN A 183 4.66 0.70 1.34
C ASN A 183 4.82 2.06 2.04
N TYR A 184 3.87 2.97 1.77
CA TYR A 184 3.97 4.37 2.20
C TYR A 184 3.83 4.56 3.72
N SER A 185 3.17 3.63 4.42
CA SER A 185 3.02 3.69 5.88
C SER A 185 4.38 3.51 6.57
N GLU A 186 5.09 2.45 6.22
CA GLU A 186 6.40 2.15 6.79
C GLU A 186 7.47 3.13 6.31
N ALA A 187 7.44 3.52 5.03
CA ALA A 187 8.32 4.58 4.51
C ALA A 187 8.12 5.90 5.28
N GLY A 188 6.86 6.24 5.58
CA GLY A 188 6.52 7.43 6.37
C GLY A 188 6.99 7.35 7.81
N ARG A 189 6.89 6.18 8.46
CA ARG A 189 7.41 5.95 9.81
C ARG A 189 8.92 6.18 9.85
N LEU A 190 9.66 5.53 8.94
CA LEU A 190 11.11 5.64 8.87
C LEU A 190 11.57 7.06 8.51
N ALA A 191 10.95 7.72 7.53
CA ALA A 191 11.33 9.09 7.16
C ALA A 191 11.10 10.09 8.32
N ASN A 192 10.03 9.91 9.11
CA ASN A 192 9.80 10.73 10.31
C ASN A 192 10.85 10.47 11.41
N GLU A 193 11.26 9.23 11.58
CA GLU A 193 12.33 8.85 12.50
C GLU A 193 13.66 9.50 12.09
N LEU A 194 14.02 9.43 10.81
CA LEU A 194 15.22 10.08 10.26
C LEU A 194 15.20 11.59 10.46
N MET A 195 14.08 12.26 10.17
CA MET A 195 13.96 13.70 10.36
C MET A 195 14.05 14.11 11.84
N ARG A 196 13.64 13.25 12.78
CA ARG A 196 13.80 13.51 14.23
C ARG A 196 15.25 13.36 14.66
N THR A 197 15.93 12.34 14.16
CA THR A 197 17.35 12.07 14.48
C THR A 197 18.29 13.08 13.81
N TYR A 198 17.94 13.53 12.60
CA TYR A 198 18.73 14.43 11.76
C TYR A 198 17.91 15.65 11.32
N PRO A 199 17.50 16.53 12.26
CA PRO A 199 16.53 17.61 11.98
C PRO A 199 17.02 18.73 11.08
N SER A 200 18.32 18.82 10.83
CA SER A 200 18.93 19.84 9.96
C SER A 200 19.64 19.24 8.75
N ASP A 201 19.49 17.92 8.54
CA ASP A 201 20.09 17.24 7.40
C ASP A 201 19.13 17.30 6.19
N PRO A 202 19.58 17.85 5.05
CA PRO A 202 18.71 18.03 3.89
C PRO A 202 18.26 16.70 3.28
N ASP A 203 19.05 15.63 3.34
CA ASP A 203 18.67 14.32 2.82
C ASP A 203 17.57 13.68 3.68
N ALA A 204 17.63 13.82 5.01
CA ALA A 204 16.58 13.32 5.91
C ALA A 204 15.23 14.03 5.71
N ILE A 205 15.25 15.36 5.59
CA ILE A 205 14.05 16.18 5.32
C ILE A 205 13.50 15.84 3.92
N TYR A 206 14.38 15.66 2.94
CA TYR A 206 13.99 15.29 1.58
C TYR A 206 13.36 13.90 1.49
N ALA A 207 13.84 12.92 2.26
CA ALA A 207 13.20 11.60 2.35
C ALA A 207 11.73 11.74 2.79
N ARG A 208 11.45 12.63 3.75
CA ARG A 208 10.06 12.94 4.17
C ARG A 208 9.25 13.62 3.07
N ALA A 209 9.85 14.58 2.37
CA ALA A 209 9.22 15.25 1.23
C ALA A 209 8.79 14.25 0.14
N ARG A 210 9.66 13.29 -0.18
CA ARG A 210 9.36 12.21 -1.15
C ARG A 210 8.22 11.31 -0.71
N VAL A 211 8.17 10.90 0.55
CA VAL A 211 7.05 10.08 1.05
C VAL A 211 5.73 10.82 0.86
N LEU A 212 5.66 12.08 1.28
CA LEU A 212 4.45 12.89 1.13
C LEU A 212 4.06 13.10 -0.32
N TYR A 213 5.05 13.31 -1.19
CA TYR A 213 4.84 13.46 -2.61
C TYR A 213 4.21 12.20 -3.23
N MET A 214 4.73 11.01 -2.91
CA MET A 214 4.20 9.73 -3.40
C MET A 214 2.81 9.40 -2.82
N GLN A 215 2.48 9.90 -1.63
CA GLN A 215 1.14 9.84 -1.04
C GLN A 215 0.14 10.83 -1.70
N GLY A 216 0.60 11.65 -2.65
CA GLY A 216 -0.20 12.69 -3.29
C GLY A 216 -0.50 13.89 -2.39
N GLU A 217 0.32 14.10 -1.35
CA GLU A 217 0.29 15.25 -0.42
C GLU A 217 1.27 16.33 -0.89
N ASN A 218 1.14 16.74 -2.16
CA ASN A 218 2.10 17.60 -2.86
C ASN A 218 2.38 18.93 -2.15
N GLN A 219 1.37 19.54 -1.51
CA GLN A 219 1.54 20.79 -0.76
C GLN A 219 2.47 20.62 0.45
N LYS A 220 2.34 19.51 1.18
CA LYS A 220 3.23 19.19 2.31
C LYS A 220 4.63 18.83 1.80
N ALA A 221 4.72 18.10 0.69
CA ALA A 221 6.01 17.81 0.04
C ALA A 221 6.76 19.09 -0.35
N VAL A 222 6.06 20.06 -0.95
CA VAL A 222 6.61 21.39 -1.29
C VAL A 222 7.17 22.11 -0.06
N ALA A 223 6.47 22.06 1.08
CA ALA A 223 6.93 22.69 2.32
C ALA A 223 8.24 22.06 2.84
N HIS A 224 8.34 20.73 2.82
CA HIS A 224 9.57 20.04 3.23
C HIS A 224 10.71 20.19 2.23
N CYS A 225 10.44 20.27 0.92
CA CYS A 225 11.50 20.61 -0.04
C CYS A 225 12.07 22.02 0.20
N GLN A 226 11.21 22.99 0.56
CA GLN A 226 11.68 24.33 0.93
C GLN A 226 12.48 24.32 2.24
N GLU A 227 12.13 23.44 3.17
CA GLU A 227 12.88 23.24 4.41
C GLU A 227 14.26 22.64 4.15
N ALA A 228 14.35 21.58 3.33
CA ALA A 228 15.63 21.02 2.90
C ALA A 228 16.52 22.08 2.21
N LEU A 229 15.93 22.92 1.36
CA LEU A 229 16.64 24.03 0.70
C LEU A 229 17.02 25.19 1.64
N ARG A 230 16.38 25.30 2.81
CA ARG A 230 16.82 26.23 3.87
C ARG A 230 18.07 25.70 4.59
N CYS A 231 18.18 24.38 4.74
CA CYS A 231 19.37 23.73 5.29
C CYS A 231 20.54 23.75 4.30
N ASP A 232 20.27 23.46 3.03
CA ASP A 232 21.25 23.48 1.94
C ASP A 232 20.62 24.08 0.66
N PRO A 233 20.88 25.36 0.34
CA PRO A 233 20.36 26.02 -0.85
C PRO A 233 20.73 25.34 -2.17
N ASP A 234 21.85 24.61 -2.23
CA ASP A 234 22.34 23.95 -3.45
C ASP A 234 21.87 22.49 -3.57
N TYR A 235 21.02 22.03 -2.64
CA TYR A 235 20.50 20.67 -2.62
C TYR A 235 19.58 20.37 -3.83
N THR A 236 20.19 19.79 -4.87
CA THR A 236 19.58 19.61 -6.20
C THR A 236 18.35 18.71 -6.19
N LYS A 237 18.36 17.63 -5.38
CA LYS A 237 17.25 16.67 -5.30
C LYS A 237 15.96 17.34 -4.85
N ALA A 238 15.99 18.14 -3.76
CA ALA A 238 14.81 18.87 -3.31
C ALA A 238 14.38 19.96 -4.30
N ARG A 239 15.33 20.64 -4.97
CA ARG A 239 15.01 21.64 -6.00
C ARG A 239 14.24 21.05 -7.17
N THR A 240 14.67 19.88 -7.66
CA THR A 240 13.99 19.16 -8.74
C THR A 240 12.58 18.73 -8.32
N LEU A 241 12.46 18.07 -7.17
CA LEU A 241 11.16 17.63 -6.65
C LEU A 241 10.22 18.82 -6.38
N LEU A 242 10.73 19.93 -5.85
CA LEU A 242 9.96 21.15 -5.63
C LEU A 242 9.36 21.70 -6.94
N LYS A 243 10.15 21.74 -8.01
CA LYS A 243 9.71 22.20 -9.33
C LYS A 243 8.61 21.27 -9.87
N GLN A 244 8.83 19.96 -9.82
CA GLN A 244 7.86 18.96 -10.27
C GLN A 244 6.55 19.06 -9.48
N ALA A 245 6.62 19.04 -8.15
CA ALA A 245 5.44 19.10 -7.28
C ALA A 245 4.63 20.40 -7.47
N ARG A 246 5.29 21.55 -7.64
CA ARG A 246 4.61 22.82 -7.94
C ARG A 246 3.94 22.79 -9.32
N SER A 247 4.64 22.30 -10.34
CA SER A 247 4.10 22.21 -11.70
C SER A 247 2.88 21.29 -11.75
N LEU A 248 2.96 20.14 -11.10
CA LEU A 248 1.88 19.16 -11.03
C LEU A 248 0.66 19.73 -10.32
N GLU A 249 0.86 20.37 -9.16
CA GLU A 249 -0.21 20.99 -8.40
C GLU A 249 -0.86 22.16 -9.15
N ALA A 250 -0.05 22.99 -9.83
CA ALA A 250 -0.54 24.09 -10.66
C ALA A 250 -1.44 23.59 -11.79
N LYS A 251 -0.99 22.60 -12.57
CA LYS A 251 -1.77 22.04 -13.68
C LYS A 251 -3.04 21.34 -13.23
N LYS A 252 -2.98 20.61 -12.11
CA LYS A 252 -4.17 20.05 -11.47
C LYS A 252 -5.17 21.14 -11.10
N ASN A 253 -4.71 22.26 -10.53
CA ASN A 253 -5.57 23.35 -10.11
C ASN A 253 -6.16 24.12 -11.30
N GLU A 254 -5.37 24.38 -12.36
CA GLU A 254 -5.87 24.93 -13.62
C GLU A 254 -6.99 24.04 -14.20
N GLY A 255 -6.80 22.72 -14.24
CA GLY A 255 -7.81 21.78 -14.71
C GLY A 255 -9.07 21.78 -13.83
N ASN A 256 -8.91 21.89 -12.51
CA ASN A 256 -10.04 22.01 -11.57
C ASN A 256 -10.84 23.30 -11.82
N GLU A 257 -10.17 24.44 -12.06
CA GLU A 257 -10.84 25.71 -12.35
C GLU A 257 -11.54 25.70 -13.71
N ALA A 258 -10.91 25.14 -14.75
CA ALA A 258 -11.55 24.96 -16.06
C ALA A 258 -12.80 24.07 -15.95
N PHE A 259 -12.74 23.00 -15.15
CA PHE A 259 -13.89 22.14 -14.87
C PHE A 259 -15.04 22.89 -14.19
N LYS A 260 -14.74 23.68 -13.13
CA LYS A 260 -15.75 24.50 -12.44
C LYS A 260 -16.38 25.54 -13.37
N ALA A 261 -15.59 26.09 -14.31
CA ALA A 261 -16.06 27.03 -15.33
C ALA A 261 -16.84 26.36 -16.48
N GLY A 262 -17.03 25.04 -16.46
CA GLY A 262 -17.71 24.28 -17.52
C GLY A 262 -16.91 24.13 -18.81
N ARG A 263 -15.63 24.51 -18.82
CA ARG A 263 -14.73 24.40 -19.98
C ARG A 263 -14.10 23.00 -20.02
N TYR A 264 -14.92 22.00 -20.33
CA TYR A 264 -14.55 20.60 -20.20
C TYR A 264 -13.42 20.16 -21.15
N THR A 265 -13.38 20.64 -22.38
CA THR A 265 -12.30 20.31 -23.33
C THR A 265 -10.94 20.82 -22.85
N GLU A 266 -10.90 22.04 -22.30
CA GLU A 266 -9.72 22.63 -21.68
C GLU A 266 -9.30 21.85 -20.41
N ALA A 267 -10.26 21.54 -19.54
CA ALA A 267 -9.99 20.74 -18.33
C ALA A 267 -9.38 19.37 -18.66
N HIS A 268 -9.87 18.71 -19.71
CA HIS A 268 -9.31 17.44 -20.19
C HIS A 268 -7.84 17.58 -20.62
N ALA A 269 -7.52 18.63 -21.39
CA ALA A 269 -6.14 18.91 -21.82
C ALA A 269 -5.23 19.17 -20.61
N LEU A 270 -5.67 20.01 -19.66
CA LEU A 270 -4.90 20.36 -18.47
C LEU A 270 -4.63 19.16 -17.56
N TYR A 271 -5.61 18.26 -17.35
CA TYR A 271 -5.36 17.02 -16.61
C TYR A 271 -4.43 16.07 -17.35
N THR A 272 -4.48 16.05 -18.68
CA THR A 272 -3.57 15.24 -19.51
C THR A 272 -2.14 15.77 -19.42
N GLU A 273 -1.96 17.09 -19.46
CA GLU A 273 -0.67 17.74 -19.19
C GLU A 273 -0.18 17.45 -17.77
N ALA A 274 -1.07 17.48 -16.77
CA ALA A 274 -0.72 17.16 -15.38
C ALA A 274 -0.19 15.73 -15.24
N LEU A 275 -0.87 14.75 -15.86
CA LEU A 275 -0.45 13.34 -15.87
C LEU A 275 0.91 13.12 -16.58
N ALA A 276 1.29 14.01 -17.51
CA ALA A 276 2.57 13.94 -18.21
C ALA A 276 3.74 14.54 -17.41
N ILE A 277 3.50 15.32 -16.36
CA ILE A 277 4.56 15.94 -15.55
C ILE A 277 5.35 14.89 -14.78
N ASP A 278 4.63 13.92 -14.20
CA ASP A 278 5.22 12.84 -13.43
C ASP A 278 4.33 11.58 -13.48
N PRO A 279 4.61 10.66 -14.41
CA PRO A 279 3.86 9.41 -14.55
C PRO A 279 3.94 8.51 -13.31
N ASP A 280 5.00 8.65 -12.48
CA ASP A 280 5.27 7.78 -11.34
C ASP A 280 4.64 8.27 -10.03
N ASN A 281 4.03 9.46 -10.00
CA ASN A 281 3.30 9.96 -8.83
C ASN A 281 1.93 9.28 -8.69
N PHE A 282 1.94 8.02 -8.27
CA PHE A 282 0.74 7.19 -8.16
C PHE A 282 -0.35 7.83 -7.29
N GLY A 283 0.02 8.46 -6.16
CA GLY A 283 -0.93 9.06 -5.23
C GLY A 283 -1.69 10.27 -5.80
N THR A 284 -1.04 11.09 -6.64
CA THR A 284 -1.72 12.21 -7.33
C THR A 284 -2.40 11.74 -8.60
N ASN A 285 -1.79 10.82 -9.35
CA ASN A 285 -2.28 10.38 -10.64
C ASN A 285 -3.63 9.66 -10.53
N ALA A 286 -3.87 8.89 -9.47
CA ALA A 286 -5.20 8.31 -9.21
C ALA A 286 -6.31 9.39 -9.15
N LYS A 287 -6.02 10.53 -8.51
CA LYS A 287 -6.94 11.68 -8.40
C LYS A 287 -7.11 12.38 -9.75
N LEU A 288 -6.03 12.54 -10.51
CA LEU A 288 -6.07 13.15 -11.84
C LEU A 288 -6.87 12.33 -12.84
N TYR A 289 -6.66 11.00 -12.89
CA TYR A 289 -7.47 10.10 -13.71
C TYR A 289 -8.95 10.16 -13.31
N SER A 290 -9.28 10.15 -12.01
CA SER A 290 -10.66 10.31 -11.54
C SER A 290 -11.30 11.65 -12.00
N ASN A 291 -10.53 12.74 -11.93
CA ASN A 291 -11.00 14.05 -12.38
C ASN A 291 -11.16 14.08 -13.91
N ARG A 292 -10.23 13.52 -14.67
CA ARG A 292 -10.32 13.46 -16.14
C ARG A 292 -11.45 12.54 -16.61
N ALA A 293 -11.70 11.41 -15.94
CA ALA A 293 -12.89 10.58 -16.15
C ALA A 293 -14.19 11.37 -15.96
N THR A 294 -14.25 12.25 -14.95
CA THR A 294 -15.39 13.14 -14.72
C THR A 294 -15.64 14.04 -15.92
N VAL A 295 -14.57 14.63 -16.44
CA VAL A 295 -14.61 15.52 -17.60
C VAL A 295 -15.07 14.75 -18.84
N LEU A 296 -14.51 13.56 -19.09
CA LEU A 296 -14.87 12.70 -20.22
C LEU A 296 -16.36 12.31 -20.19
N ALA A 297 -16.88 11.94 -19.02
CA ALA A 297 -18.30 11.64 -18.83
C ALA A 297 -19.21 12.87 -19.07
N LYS A 298 -18.74 14.09 -18.78
CA LYS A 298 -19.45 15.35 -19.12
C LYS A 298 -19.39 15.68 -20.61
N LEU A 299 -18.39 15.19 -21.32
CA LEU A 299 -18.25 15.29 -22.78
C LEU A 299 -19.00 14.18 -23.54
N GLY A 300 -19.68 13.26 -22.83
CA GLY A 300 -20.35 12.11 -23.44
C GLY A 300 -19.40 11.01 -23.92
N ARG A 301 -18.13 11.04 -23.50
CA ARG A 301 -17.08 10.06 -23.85
C ARG A 301 -16.97 8.99 -22.76
N ASP A 302 -18.08 8.32 -22.46
CA ASP A 302 -18.18 7.42 -21.30
C ASP A 302 -17.24 6.20 -21.38
N ALA A 303 -16.96 5.68 -22.58
CA ALA A 303 -16.00 4.58 -22.77
C ALA A 303 -14.56 4.96 -22.35
N GLU A 304 -14.13 6.17 -22.67
CA GLU A 304 -12.81 6.68 -22.26
C GLU A 304 -12.80 7.05 -20.77
N ALA A 305 -13.92 7.50 -20.23
CA ALA A 305 -14.07 7.73 -18.79
C ALA A 305 -13.91 6.42 -17.99
N ILE A 306 -14.41 5.30 -18.51
CA ILE A 306 -14.20 3.97 -17.91
C ILE A 306 -12.71 3.62 -17.88
N GLN A 307 -11.98 3.81 -18.98
CA GLN A 307 -10.54 3.56 -19.04
C GLN A 307 -9.75 4.40 -18.02
N ASP A 308 -10.09 5.68 -17.87
CA ASP A 308 -9.48 6.53 -16.84
C ASP A 308 -9.85 6.06 -15.42
N CYS A 309 -11.07 5.58 -15.20
CA CYS A 309 -11.45 4.99 -13.91
C CYS A 309 -10.67 3.70 -13.63
N ASP A 310 -10.45 2.85 -14.64
CA ASP A 310 -9.62 1.65 -14.52
C ASP A 310 -8.20 2.01 -14.10
N ARG A 311 -7.58 3.00 -14.77
CA ARG A 311 -6.25 3.50 -14.38
C ARG A 311 -6.22 4.08 -12.98
N ALA A 312 -7.25 4.81 -12.56
CA ALA A 312 -7.34 5.31 -11.20
C ALA A 312 -7.42 4.18 -10.16
N LEU A 313 -8.16 3.10 -10.44
CA LEU A 313 -8.32 1.94 -9.55
C LEU A 313 -7.11 0.99 -9.56
N GLU A 314 -6.35 0.93 -10.66
CA GLU A 314 -5.04 0.26 -10.69
C GLU A 314 -4.04 0.94 -9.73
N LEU A 315 -4.16 2.26 -9.55
CA LEU A 315 -3.31 3.05 -8.66
C LEU A 315 -3.80 3.07 -7.21
N ASP A 316 -5.11 3.19 -7.01
CA ASP A 316 -5.77 3.15 -5.70
C ASP A 316 -7.06 2.32 -5.77
N PRO A 317 -7.00 1.00 -5.49
CA PRO A 317 -8.17 0.12 -5.51
C PRO A 317 -9.25 0.50 -4.49
N SER A 318 -8.86 1.22 -3.43
CA SER A 318 -9.75 1.65 -2.35
C SER A 318 -10.52 2.94 -2.66
N PHE A 319 -10.30 3.53 -3.83
CA PHE A 319 -10.86 4.83 -4.18
C PHE A 319 -12.37 4.75 -4.51
N THR A 320 -13.22 4.71 -3.47
CA THR A 320 -14.68 4.52 -3.55
C THR A 320 -15.37 5.45 -4.56
N LYS A 321 -14.94 6.71 -4.65
CA LYS A 321 -15.52 7.69 -5.60
C LYS A 321 -15.33 7.28 -7.07
N VAL A 322 -14.27 6.55 -7.38
CA VAL A 322 -13.99 6.07 -8.74
C VAL A 322 -14.90 4.91 -9.10
N HIS A 323 -15.13 3.96 -8.18
CA HIS A 323 -16.12 2.88 -8.37
C HIS A 323 -17.50 3.44 -8.71
N ILE A 324 -17.98 4.41 -7.94
CA ILE A 324 -19.27 5.08 -8.20
C ILE A 324 -19.30 5.74 -9.58
N ARG A 325 -18.19 6.40 -9.97
CA ARG A 325 -18.08 7.07 -11.27
C ARG A 325 -18.09 6.08 -12.43
N ARG A 326 -17.33 4.99 -12.32
CA ARG A 326 -17.23 3.96 -13.34
C ARG A 326 -18.56 3.22 -13.49
N ALA A 327 -19.23 2.89 -12.39
CA ALA A 327 -20.58 2.35 -12.38
C ALA A 327 -21.58 3.25 -13.13
N GLY A 328 -21.54 4.57 -12.88
CA GLY A 328 -22.37 5.52 -13.60
C GLY A 328 -22.09 5.57 -15.11
N CYS A 329 -20.83 5.37 -15.52
CA CYS A 329 -20.47 5.26 -16.94
C CYS A 329 -20.97 3.93 -17.52
N TYR A 330 -20.81 2.83 -16.79
CA TYR A 330 -21.32 1.51 -17.17
C TYR A 330 -22.82 1.51 -17.40
N MET A 331 -23.60 2.16 -16.53
CA MET A 331 -25.05 2.35 -16.71
C MET A 331 -25.40 3.02 -18.04
N LYS A 332 -24.67 4.07 -18.43
CA LYS A 332 -24.91 4.76 -19.71
C LYS A 332 -24.48 3.95 -20.93
N THR A 333 -23.50 3.07 -20.77
CA THR A 333 -23.03 2.17 -21.83
C THR A 333 -23.73 0.81 -21.82
N GLU A 334 -24.79 0.66 -21.02
CA GLU A 334 -25.60 -0.56 -20.88
C GLU A 334 -24.84 -1.80 -20.38
N GLN A 335 -23.69 -1.59 -19.73
CA GLN A 335 -22.88 -2.62 -19.06
C GLN A 335 -23.38 -2.81 -17.62
N TYR A 336 -24.64 -3.22 -17.49
CA TYR A 336 -25.34 -3.17 -16.20
C TYR A 336 -24.76 -4.14 -15.15
N GLU A 337 -24.22 -5.28 -15.57
CA GLU A 337 -23.61 -6.25 -14.65
C GLU A 337 -22.37 -5.64 -13.97
N GLU A 338 -21.51 -4.98 -14.74
CA GLU A 338 -20.34 -4.25 -14.27
C GLU A 338 -20.74 -3.11 -13.33
N ALA A 339 -21.79 -2.34 -13.66
CA ALA A 339 -22.31 -1.28 -12.81
C ALA A 339 -22.75 -1.80 -11.43
N VAL A 340 -23.46 -2.93 -11.39
CA VAL A 340 -23.89 -3.58 -10.14
C VAL A 340 -22.68 -3.99 -9.29
N ARG A 341 -21.63 -4.57 -9.89
CA ARG A 341 -20.41 -4.96 -9.17
C ARG A 341 -19.71 -3.76 -8.53
N ASP A 342 -19.55 -2.66 -9.28
CA ASP A 342 -18.90 -1.45 -8.78
C ASP A 342 -19.70 -0.75 -7.68
N TYR A 343 -21.03 -0.64 -7.84
CA TYR A 343 -21.90 -0.07 -6.80
C TYR A 343 -21.91 -0.91 -5.52
N LYS A 344 -21.87 -2.25 -5.62
CA LYS A 344 -21.71 -3.13 -4.45
C LYS A 344 -20.40 -2.88 -3.73
N THR A 345 -19.29 -2.84 -4.47
CA THR A 345 -17.95 -2.55 -3.93
C THR A 345 -17.91 -1.16 -3.25
N ALA A 346 -18.57 -0.17 -3.84
CA ALA A 346 -18.66 1.15 -3.23
C ALA A 346 -19.50 1.14 -1.93
N LEU A 347 -20.57 0.35 -1.89
CA LEU A 347 -21.48 0.26 -0.75
C LEU A 347 -20.88 -0.52 0.43
N GLU A 348 -19.99 -1.48 0.17
CA GLU A 348 -19.19 -2.13 1.21
C GLU A 348 -18.35 -1.12 2.00
N ASN A 349 -17.82 -0.09 1.33
CA ASN A 349 -17.02 0.96 1.93
C ASN A 349 -17.85 2.05 2.63
N ASP A 350 -19.07 2.33 2.15
CA ASP A 350 -20.01 3.27 2.76
C ASP A 350 -21.43 2.67 2.88
N PRO A 351 -21.67 1.76 3.84
CA PRO A 351 -22.92 1.01 3.91
C PRO A 351 -24.15 1.86 4.20
N ARG A 352 -23.99 3.09 4.70
CA ARG A 352 -25.09 3.99 5.12
C ARG A 352 -25.50 4.96 4.02
N ASN A 353 -24.82 4.93 2.87
CA ASN A 353 -25.11 5.82 1.75
C ASN A 353 -26.44 5.46 1.08
N ARG A 354 -27.47 6.26 1.33
CA ARG A 354 -28.82 6.04 0.78
C ARG A 354 -28.85 6.21 -0.74
N GLU A 355 -28.13 7.19 -1.27
CA GLU A 355 -28.04 7.46 -2.70
C GLU A 355 -27.43 6.26 -3.43
N LEU A 356 -26.32 5.73 -2.89
CA LEU A 356 -25.65 4.58 -3.49
C LEU A 356 -26.52 3.31 -3.48
N ARG A 357 -27.34 3.10 -2.44
CA ARG A 357 -28.32 2.00 -2.43
C ARG A 357 -29.37 2.16 -3.51
N GLN A 358 -29.84 3.39 -3.74
CA GLN A 358 -30.80 3.67 -4.80
C GLN A 358 -30.18 3.41 -6.18
N GLN A 359 -28.95 3.88 -6.41
CA GLN A 359 -28.20 3.64 -7.65
C GLN A 359 -27.94 2.15 -7.89
N LEU A 360 -27.61 1.39 -6.83
CA LEU A 360 -27.48 -0.05 -6.92
C LEU A 360 -28.80 -0.73 -7.29
N GLN A 361 -29.90 -0.34 -6.65
CA GLN A 361 -31.23 -0.90 -6.96
C GLN A 361 -31.65 -0.60 -8.39
N GLU A 362 -31.38 0.60 -8.89
CA GLU A 362 -31.60 0.98 -10.28
C GLU A 362 -30.75 0.12 -11.23
N ALA A 363 -29.45 -0.02 -10.95
CA ALA A 363 -28.56 -0.87 -11.74
C ALA A 363 -29.00 -2.34 -11.77
N GLU A 364 -29.44 -2.89 -10.63
CA GLU A 364 -29.97 -4.26 -10.55
C GLU A 364 -31.27 -4.42 -11.33
N LEU A 365 -32.15 -3.39 -11.34
CA LEU A 365 -33.36 -3.40 -12.12
C LEU A 365 -33.05 -3.35 -13.63
N GLU A 366 -32.14 -2.48 -14.07
CA GLU A 366 -31.75 -2.39 -15.48
C GLU A 366 -31.02 -3.66 -15.94
N HIS A 367 -30.17 -4.24 -15.10
CA HIS A 367 -29.55 -5.53 -15.40
C HIS A 367 -30.61 -6.62 -15.57
N LYS A 368 -31.61 -6.69 -14.69
CA LYS A 368 -32.74 -7.63 -14.83
C LYS A 368 -33.53 -7.38 -16.11
N LYS A 369 -33.80 -6.12 -16.46
CA LYS A 369 -34.45 -5.76 -17.74
C LYS A 369 -33.62 -6.22 -18.94
N SER A 370 -32.30 -6.07 -18.91
CA SER A 370 -31.42 -6.51 -20.00
C SER A 370 -31.39 -8.03 -20.19
N LEU A 371 -31.60 -8.79 -19.11
CA LEU A 371 -31.68 -10.25 -19.12
C LEU A 371 -33.11 -10.75 -19.41
N ARG A 372 -34.10 -9.86 -19.42
CA ARG A 372 -35.50 -10.22 -19.58
C ARG A 372 -35.75 -10.76 -20.97
N LYS A 373 -36.18 -12.02 -21.04
CA LYS A 373 -36.52 -12.69 -22.30
C LYS A 373 -37.75 -12.05 -22.94
N ASP A 374 -37.70 -11.88 -24.27
CA ASP A 374 -38.87 -11.53 -25.06
C ASP A 374 -39.63 -12.80 -25.48
N TYR A 375 -40.63 -13.17 -24.69
CA TYR A 375 -41.43 -14.38 -24.93
C TYR A 375 -42.22 -14.34 -26.24
N TYR A 376 -42.60 -13.16 -26.74
CA TYR A 376 -43.28 -13.02 -28.02
C TYR A 376 -42.32 -13.35 -29.17
N LYS A 377 -41.08 -12.88 -29.07
CA LYS A 377 -40.01 -13.22 -30.02
C LYS A 377 -39.65 -14.70 -29.99
N ILE A 378 -39.61 -15.33 -28.82
CA ILE A 378 -39.37 -16.78 -28.67
C ILE A 378 -40.46 -17.61 -29.35
N LEU A 379 -41.72 -17.19 -29.26
CA LEU A 379 -42.84 -17.88 -29.92
C LEU A 379 -43.08 -17.43 -31.39
N GLU A 380 -42.24 -16.55 -31.93
CA GLU A 380 -42.38 -16.00 -33.29
C GLU A 380 -43.77 -15.37 -33.55
N ILE A 381 -44.33 -14.70 -32.56
CA ILE A 381 -45.66 -14.07 -32.62
C ILE A 381 -45.60 -12.58 -32.26
N SER A 382 -46.63 -11.84 -32.68
CA SER A 382 -46.78 -10.43 -32.31
C SER A 382 -47.40 -10.28 -30.92
N LYS A 383 -47.21 -9.10 -30.30
CA LYS A 383 -47.75 -8.78 -28.96
C LYS A 383 -49.28 -8.77 -28.91
N ASP A 384 -49.93 -8.48 -30.04
CA ASP A 384 -51.38 -8.50 -30.22
C ASP A 384 -51.94 -9.89 -30.57
N ALA A 385 -51.09 -10.93 -30.59
CA ALA A 385 -51.53 -12.30 -30.88
C ALA A 385 -52.63 -12.76 -29.90
N SER A 386 -53.68 -13.34 -30.48
CA SER A 386 -54.78 -13.97 -29.75
C SER A 386 -54.32 -15.25 -29.05
N ASP A 387 -55.07 -15.68 -28.03
CA ASP A 387 -54.79 -16.91 -27.29
C ASP A 387 -54.73 -18.15 -28.20
N SER A 388 -55.49 -18.14 -29.31
CA SER A 388 -55.48 -19.21 -30.32
C SER A 388 -54.16 -19.22 -31.09
N GLU A 389 -53.63 -18.05 -31.44
CA GLU A 389 -52.36 -17.90 -32.16
C GLU A 389 -51.18 -18.28 -31.27
N ILE A 390 -51.18 -17.87 -29.99
CA ILE A 390 -50.17 -18.28 -29.00
C ILE A 390 -50.13 -19.81 -28.88
N LYS A 391 -51.30 -20.47 -28.74
CA LYS A 391 -51.42 -21.93 -28.68
C LYS A 391 -50.95 -22.63 -29.96
N LYS A 392 -51.27 -22.06 -31.11
CA LYS A 392 -50.88 -22.62 -32.42
C LYS A 392 -49.37 -22.50 -32.63
N ALA A 393 -48.78 -21.36 -32.28
CA ALA A 393 -47.34 -21.11 -32.35
C ALA A 393 -46.57 -22.07 -31.43
N TYR A 394 -46.99 -22.20 -30.16
CA TYR A 394 -46.40 -23.16 -29.24
C TYR A 394 -46.42 -24.60 -29.78
N ARG A 395 -47.58 -25.10 -30.22
CA ARG A 395 -47.68 -26.48 -30.76
C ARG A 395 -46.76 -26.71 -31.96
N LYS A 396 -46.66 -25.71 -32.85
CA LYS A 396 -45.77 -25.77 -34.02
C LYS A 396 -44.31 -25.81 -33.59
N LEU A 397 -43.87 -24.88 -32.76
CA LEU A 397 -42.47 -24.72 -32.35
C LEU A 397 -42.01 -25.84 -31.41
N ALA A 398 -42.88 -26.31 -30.51
CA ALA A 398 -42.60 -27.46 -29.64
C ALA A 398 -42.41 -28.75 -30.45
N LEU A 399 -43.24 -28.99 -31.47
CA LEU A 399 -43.09 -30.15 -32.36
C LEU A 399 -41.81 -30.07 -33.20
N GLN A 400 -41.40 -28.86 -33.61
CA GLN A 400 -40.21 -28.63 -34.42
C GLN A 400 -38.91 -28.75 -33.60
N ASN A 401 -38.90 -28.22 -32.38
CA ASN A 401 -37.72 -28.17 -31.51
C ASN A 401 -37.68 -29.30 -30.47
N HIS A 402 -38.53 -30.32 -30.58
CA HIS A 402 -38.53 -31.45 -29.65
C HIS A 402 -37.16 -32.17 -29.67
N PRO A 403 -36.56 -32.50 -28.51
CA PRO A 403 -35.25 -33.15 -28.45
C PRO A 403 -35.18 -34.46 -29.26
N ASP A 404 -36.21 -35.30 -29.18
CA ASP A 404 -36.27 -36.56 -29.95
C ASP A 404 -36.20 -36.40 -31.47
N LYS A 405 -36.61 -35.24 -32.00
CA LYS A 405 -36.55 -34.93 -33.43
C LYS A 405 -35.24 -34.23 -33.84
N ASN A 406 -34.46 -33.79 -32.86
CA ASN A 406 -33.20 -33.09 -33.04
C ASN A 406 -32.11 -33.69 -32.12
N PRO A 407 -31.85 -35.01 -32.18
CA PRO A 407 -30.95 -35.70 -31.24
C PRO A 407 -29.48 -35.25 -31.37
N ASP A 408 -29.09 -34.75 -32.55
CA ASP A 408 -27.74 -34.28 -32.83
C ASP A 408 -27.52 -32.79 -32.44
N ASP A 409 -28.56 -32.09 -32.00
CA ASP A 409 -28.48 -30.68 -31.63
C ASP A 409 -28.45 -30.49 -30.10
N PRO A 410 -27.27 -30.18 -29.52
CA PRO A 410 -27.12 -30.05 -28.07
C PRO A 410 -27.89 -28.87 -27.47
N LYS A 411 -28.46 -27.98 -28.30
CA LYS A 411 -29.28 -26.83 -27.87
C LYS A 411 -30.77 -27.05 -28.09
N ALA A 412 -31.20 -28.22 -28.59
CA ALA A 412 -32.62 -28.53 -28.80
C ALA A 412 -33.41 -28.51 -27.49
N GLU A 413 -32.86 -29.13 -26.43
CA GLU A 413 -33.50 -29.16 -25.11
C GLU A 413 -33.66 -27.77 -24.49
N ALA A 414 -32.63 -26.93 -24.57
CA ALA A 414 -32.69 -25.56 -24.08
C ALA A 414 -33.75 -24.72 -24.80
N ARG A 415 -33.80 -24.79 -26.15
CA ARG A 415 -34.83 -24.09 -26.94
C ARG A 415 -36.24 -24.60 -26.65
N PHE A 416 -36.40 -25.92 -26.54
CA PHE A 416 -37.69 -26.51 -26.20
C PHE A 416 -38.20 -26.03 -24.84
N LYS A 417 -37.30 -25.94 -23.84
CA LYS A 417 -37.59 -25.39 -22.52
C LYS A 417 -38.00 -23.91 -22.60
N GLU A 418 -37.29 -23.09 -23.37
CA GLU A 418 -37.61 -21.67 -23.57
C GLU A 418 -38.98 -21.47 -24.24
N ILE A 419 -39.31 -22.29 -25.25
CA ILE A 419 -40.63 -22.28 -25.91
C ILE A 419 -41.74 -22.64 -24.91
N GLY A 420 -41.50 -23.64 -24.05
CA GLY A 420 -42.43 -24.02 -22.98
C GLY A 420 -42.63 -22.91 -21.95
N GLU A 421 -41.53 -22.27 -21.52
CA GLU A 421 -41.55 -21.11 -20.60
C GLU A 421 -42.35 -19.94 -21.20
N ALA A 422 -42.08 -19.58 -22.44
CA ALA A 422 -42.78 -18.51 -23.16
C ALA A 422 -44.29 -18.78 -23.24
N TYR A 423 -44.69 -20.00 -23.58
CA TYR A 423 -46.10 -20.38 -23.62
C TYR A 423 -46.75 -20.37 -22.24
N ALA A 424 -46.06 -20.85 -21.19
CA ALA A 424 -46.59 -20.86 -19.83
C ALA A 424 -46.87 -19.46 -19.27
N VAL A 425 -46.10 -18.45 -19.68
CA VAL A 425 -46.32 -17.05 -19.33
C VAL A 425 -47.41 -16.42 -20.19
N LEU A 426 -47.36 -16.60 -21.51
CA LEU A 426 -48.27 -15.92 -22.45
C LEU A 426 -49.67 -16.54 -22.55
N SER A 427 -49.84 -17.80 -22.17
CA SER A 427 -51.16 -18.48 -22.22
C SER A 427 -52.04 -18.25 -20.98
N ASP A 428 -51.46 -17.72 -19.89
CA ASP A 428 -52.17 -17.37 -18.66
C ASP A 428 -52.47 -15.85 -18.67
N PRO A 429 -53.75 -15.43 -18.61
CA PRO A 429 -54.12 -14.01 -18.70
C PRO A 429 -53.49 -13.13 -17.61
N GLN A 430 -53.30 -13.65 -16.39
CA GLN A 430 -52.71 -12.88 -15.30
C GLN A 430 -51.19 -12.76 -15.46
N LYS A 431 -50.52 -13.85 -15.86
CA LYS A 431 -49.08 -13.83 -16.12
C LYS A 431 -48.73 -12.99 -17.35
N LYS A 432 -49.52 -13.10 -18.42
CA LYS A 432 -49.43 -12.26 -19.61
C LYS A 432 -49.59 -10.77 -19.25
N ALA A 433 -50.62 -10.42 -18.48
CA ALA A 433 -50.82 -9.04 -18.03
C ALA A 433 -49.66 -8.49 -17.16
N ARG A 434 -49.08 -9.33 -16.28
CA ARG A 434 -47.89 -8.95 -15.49
C ARG A 434 -46.64 -8.79 -16.34
N PHE A 435 -46.44 -9.66 -17.32
CA PHE A 435 -45.36 -9.56 -18.30
C PHE A 435 -45.54 -8.31 -19.18
N ASP A 436 -46.73 -8.06 -19.72
CA ASP A 436 -46.97 -6.89 -20.59
C ASP A 436 -46.82 -5.56 -19.83
N SER A 437 -47.14 -5.53 -18.53
CA SER A 437 -46.97 -4.35 -17.66
C SER A 437 -45.55 -4.19 -17.10
N GLY A 438 -44.67 -5.19 -17.22
CA GLY A 438 -43.34 -5.21 -16.60
C GLY A 438 -43.35 -5.45 -15.08
N ALA A 439 -44.53 -5.68 -14.49
CA ALA A 439 -44.72 -5.95 -13.06
C ALA A 439 -44.20 -7.34 -12.64
N ASP A 440 -43.78 -8.18 -13.60
CA ASP A 440 -43.00 -9.39 -13.35
C ASP A 440 -41.61 -9.09 -12.76
N LEU A 441 -41.11 -7.86 -12.92
CA LEU A 441 -39.82 -7.41 -12.36
C LEU A 441 -39.94 -6.86 -10.92
N ASP A 442 -41.12 -6.36 -10.51
CA ASP A 442 -41.35 -5.66 -9.23
C ASP A 442 -41.39 -6.59 -8.00
N GLY A 443 -41.53 -7.90 -8.20
CA GLY A 443 -41.58 -8.91 -7.12
C GLY A 443 -40.25 -9.60 -6.79
N MET A 444 -39.18 -9.31 -7.52
CA MET A 444 -37.89 -10.00 -7.42
C MET A 444 -36.89 -9.28 -6.52
N GLY A 445 -37.22 -9.10 -5.24
CA GLY A 445 -36.25 -8.68 -4.23
C GLY A 445 -35.37 -9.85 -3.77
N ALA A 446 -34.05 -9.72 -3.93
CA ALA A 446 -32.92 -10.46 -3.30
C ALA A 446 -32.98 -12.00 -3.06
N ALA A 447 -34.00 -12.73 -3.53
CA ALA A 447 -34.08 -14.18 -3.40
C ALA A 447 -33.69 -14.86 -4.72
N ASP A 448 -32.82 -15.87 -4.57
CA ASP A 448 -32.19 -16.69 -5.60
C ASP A 448 -33.22 -17.25 -6.61
N MET A 449 -32.90 -17.15 -7.90
CA MET A 449 -33.74 -17.61 -9.01
C MET A 449 -33.99 -19.13 -8.94
N ASN A 450 -33.11 -19.88 -8.26
CA ASN A 450 -33.30 -21.31 -7.99
C ASN A 450 -34.37 -21.60 -6.93
N ASP A 451 -34.55 -20.73 -5.93
CA ASP A 451 -35.57 -20.93 -4.88
C ASP A 451 -36.98 -20.71 -5.42
N ILE A 452 -37.15 -19.76 -6.35
CA ILE A 452 -38.45 -19.52 -7.00
C ILE A 452 -38.81 -20.67 -7.94
N PHE A 453 -37.85 -21.27 -8.66
CA PHE A 453 -38.12 -22.42 -9.54
C PHE A 453 -38.59 -23.65 -8.74
N ALA A 454 -37.98 -23.91 -7.58
CA ALA A 454 -38.39 -24.99 -6.67
C ALA A 454 -39.76 -24.72 -6.00
N GLN A 455 -40.04 -23.47 -5.65
CA GLN A 455 -41.27 -23.09 -4.95
C GLN A 455 -42.49 -22.95 -5.87
N PHE A 456 -42.30 -22.64 -7.16
CA PHE A 456 -43.40 -22.50 -8.13
C PHE A 456 -43.76 -23.78 -8.90
N PHE A 457 -42.83 -24.73 -9.09
CA PHE A 457 -43.09 -25.99 -9.81
C PHE A 457 -43.14 -27.22 -8.89
N GLY A 458 -42.90 -27.07 -7.60
CA GLY A 458 -42.91 -28.15 -6.61
C GLY A 458 -44.27 -28.55 -6.03
N GLY A 459 -45.38 -27.95 -6.44
CA GLY A 459 -46.68 -28.25 -5.82
C GLY A 459 -47.90 -27.91 -6.66
N GLY A 460 -48.59 -28.93 -7.17
CA GLY A 460 -49.94 -28.79 -7.72
C GLY A 460 -50.30 -29.83 -8.78
N GLY A 461 -50.71 -31.02 -8.33
CA GLY A 461 -51.23 -32.06 -9.20
C GLY A 461 -52.61 -31.74 -9.80
N MET A 462 -52.83 -32.21 -11.02
CA MET A 462 -54.16 -32.51 -11.54
C MET A 462 -54.19 -33.98 -11.95
N GLY A 463 -55.11 -34.74 -11.35
CA GLY A 463 -55.36 -36.15 -11.63
C GLY A 463 -56.43 -36.38 -12.69
N GLY A 464 -56.44 -37.62 -13.21
CA GLY A 464 -57.45 -38.21 -14.10
C GLY A 464 -57.02 -38.12 -15.58
N MET A 465 -56.88 -39.19 -16.36
CA MET A 465 -57.61 -40.46 -16.33
C MET A 465 -56.96 -41.47 -17.32
N ASN A 466 -57.00 -42.75 -16.96
CA ASN A 466 -56.89 -43.98 -17.77
C ASN A 466 -55.55 -44.45 -18.34
N GLY A 467 -55.22 -45.71 -18.01
CA GLY A 467 -54.49 -46.59 -18.93
C GLY A 467 -53.64 -47.67 -18.27
N MET A 468 -54.24 -48.83 -18.04
CA MET A 468 -53.65 -50.14 -17.70
C MET A 468 -52.16 -50.39 -18.06
N GLY A 469 -51.49 -51.17 -17.20
CA GLY A 469 -50.79 -52.37 -17.68
C GLY A 469 -49.38 -52.62 -17.14
N GLY A 470 -49.26 -53.66 -16.30
CA GLY A 470 -48.16 -54.64 -16.27
C GLY A 470 -46.84 -54.22 -15.60
N MET A 471 -46.43 -54.80 -14.47
CA MET A 471 -45.81 -56.12 -14.26
C MET A 471 -44.27 -56.09 -14.31
N HIS A 472 -43.66 -56.61 -13.23
CA HIS A 472 -42.26 -56.99 -13.02
C HIS A 472 -41.23 -55.84 -12.93
N GLY A 473 -40.28 -55.84 -12.00
CA GLY A 473 -39.93 -56.82 -10.99
C GLY A 473 -38.59 -56.45 -10.36
N MET A 474 -38.51 -56.75 -9.06
CA MET A 474 -37.33 -57.21 -8.33
C MET A 474 -36.13 -56.29 -8.04
N ASN A 475 -35.70 -56.50 -6.79
CA ASN A 475 -34.42 -56.25 -6.14
C ASN A 475 -34.19 -54.82 -5.61
N GLY A 476 -33.95 -54.62 -4.32
CA GLY A 476 -33.76 -55.57 -3.23
C GLY A 476 -32.94 -54.90 -2.12
N MET A 477 -33.30 -55.21 -0.87
CA MET A 477 -32.57 -54.96 0.38
C MET A 477 -32.29 -53.48 0.70
N GLY A 478 -32.89 -52.89 1.74
CA GLY A 478 -32.84 -53.33 3.15
C GLY A 478 -31.81 -52.42 3.86
N GLY A 479 -32.04 -51.81 5.01
CA GLY A 479 -33.15 -51.76 5.96
C GLY A 479 -32.74 -50.80 7.08
N MET A 480 -33.67 -50.59 8.03
CA MET A 480 -33.53 -49.82 9.29
C MET A 480 -33.37 -48.30 9.11
N GLY A 481 -34.30 -47.44 9.57
CA GLY A 481 -34.93 -47.42 10.90
C GLY A 481 -34.03 -46.57 11.82
N GLY A 482 -34.46 -45.52 12.50
CA GLY A 482 -35.73 -44.86 12.72
C GLY A 482 -35.47 -43.68 13.68
N MET A 483 -36.54 -43.00 14.08
CA MET A 483 -36.61 -41.95 15.12
C MET A 483 -35.90 -40.62 14.77
N GLY A 484 -36.49 -39.44 14.93
CA GLY A 484 -37.63 -39.06 15.75
C GLY A 484 -37.19 -38.06 16.81
N GLY A 485 -37.71 -36.83 16.73
CA GLY A 485 -37.93 -35.99 17.90
C GLY A 485 -37.09 -34.72 18.04
N GLY A 486 -37.79 -33.57 18.05
CA GLY A 486 -37.69 -32.64 19.19
C GLY A 486 -36.85 -31.37 19.03
N PHE A 487 -37.50 -30.28 18.60
CA PHE A 487 -37.31 -28.94 19.18
C PHE A 487 -37.77 -28.96 20.66
N PRO A 488 -37.31 -28.07 21.59
CA PRO A 488 -37.36 -26.60 21.44
C PRO A 488 -36.34 -25.73 22.22
N GLY A 489 -36.20 -24.47 21.79
CA GLY A 489 -36.43 -23.25 22.60
C GLY A 489 -35.50 -22.84 23.77
N GLY A 490 -35.15 -21.54 23.77
CA GLY A 490 -34.69 -20.73 24.94
C GLY A 490 -33.21 -20.36 24.88
N GLY A 491 -32.74 -19.14 25.20
CA GLY A 491 -33.30 -17.94 25.79
C GLY A 491 -32.11 -17.07 26.25
N PHE A 492 -32.17 -15.76 25.98
CA PHE A 492 -31.25 -14.71 26.49
C PHE A 492 -31.39 -14.55 28.03
N PRO A 493 -30.38 -14.03 28.77
CA PRO A 493 -30.07 -12.59 28.92
C PRO A 493 -28.54 -12.31 29.02
N GLY A 494 -27.97 -11.12 28.82
CA GLY A 494 -28.36 -9.77 29.23
C GLY A 494 -27.47 -9.32 30.41
N SER A 495 -26.53 -8.40 30.19
CA SER A 495 -25.82 -7.66 31.25
C SER A 495 -25.35 -6.31 30.71
N GLY A 496 -26.04 -5.24 31.10
CA GLY A 496 -25.58 -3.86 30.91
C GLY A 496 -24.86 -3.35 32.16
N PHE A 497 -24.05 -2.30 31.98
CA PHE A 497 -23.77 -1.34 33.03
C PHE A 497 -23.78 0.08 32.46
N SER A 498 -24.48 0.94 33.20
CA SER A 498 -24.80 2.33 32.93
C SER A 498 -23.92 3.26 33.78
N GLY A 499 -23.78 4.54 33.36
CA GLY A 499 -23.10 5.56 34.17
C GLY A 499 -23.08 6.96 33.56
N GLN A 500 -24.21 7.66 33.66
CA GLN A 500 -24.48 9.13 33.74
C GLN A 500 -23.39 10.16 33.33
N SER A 501 -23.64 11.02 32.34
CA SER A 501 -24.39 12.31 32.39
C SER A 501 -23.67 13.50 33.07
N ARG A 502 -23.31 14.52 32.29
CA ARG A 502 -23.64 15.92 32.61
C ARG A 502 -23.54 16.87 31.40
N ARG A 503 -24.50 17.80 31.39
CA ARG A 503 -24.81 18.87 30.43
C ARG A 503 -23.70 19.91 30.27
N GLY A 504 -23.67 20.56 29.11
CA GLY A 504 -23.07 21.88 28.91
C GLY A 504 -22.99 22.29 27.44
N GLN A 505 -24.09 22.84 26.88
CA GLN A 505 -24.06 23.76 25.74
C GLN A 505 -23.53 25.13 26.21
N PRO A 506 -23.02 26.05 25.36
CA PRO A 506 -23.82 26.66 24.28
C PRO A 506 -23.09 27.17 23.00
N GLN A 507 -23.91 27.55 22.01
CA GLN A 507 -23.66 28.50 20.89
C GLN A 507 -22.59 28.11 19.85
N GLY A 508 -22.85 28.02 18.54
CA GLY A 508 -23.85 28.67 17.70
C GLY A 508 -23.17 29.71 16.81
N TYR A 509 -22.67 29.33 15.63
CA TYR A 509 -22.38 30.25 14.53
C TYR A 509 -22.58 29.56 13.17
N THR A 510 -23.62 30.03 12.49
CA THR A 510 -23.90 29.89 11.06
C THR A 510 -23.08 30.90 10.25
N PHE A 511 -22.52 30.49 9.12
CA PHE A 511 -22.10 31.41 8.07
C PHE A 511 -22.60 30.93 6.70
N HIS A 512 -23.37 31.79 6.06
CA HIS A 512 -23.75 31.73 4.65
C HIS A 512 -23.13 32.93 3.92
N PHE A 513 -22.49 32.61 2.79
CA PHE A 513 -22.23 33.37 1.56
C PHE A 513 -21.76 34.83 1.59
N GLY A 514 -20.61 35.03 0.94
CA GLY A 514 -20.42 36.02 -0.12
C GLY A 514 -19.95 35.28 -1.38
#